data_AF-A0A6T7PCW1-F1
#
_entry.id   AF-A0A6T7PCW1-F1
#
_cell.length_a   1.000
_cell.length_b   1.000
_cell.length_c   1.000
_cell.angle_alpha   90.00
_cell.angle_beta   90.00
_cell.angle_gamma   90.00
#
_symmetry.space_group_name_H-M   'P 1'
#
loop_
_entity.id
_entity.type
_entity.pdbx_description
1 polymer ?
#
loop_
_entity_poly.entity_id
_entity_poly.type
_entity_poly.pdbx_seq_one_letter_code
_entity_poly.pdbx_strand_id
1 'polypeptide(L)'
;EAVRVSRAGFPVRVVHQDFISRFSILVQPPAGETKTAASHMCRSLRIPDEHYRIGKTKIFMRREIHDKLEEERSRLLVGQVKILQRVVRGHIARALVKKIRWLRKVSCITIQRFVRMSLAKKLYLDLLERRRRMQEAEARSNAQAHRSPPSPDPKVQPVADSMHGLATSERSPSLTGPGPRSPSRAGYLSRSPQMDMQARIIEELEVQLTSVRELYYNERASQLALSNLVREVHMLKDPDEIVKRIKALEDKIQSQRQELASSVPIGQNRFEDEGLGRRTDSLTACLALLEDKLHLLLQVQQNQQSQPRMDYSRIRSEIEREYQGEVAMRFKAAGEMQMRLEKCQEELRRRDEEILDLNGKLIQVRQTLSQRDTEITQLLNRADQQLMDRLRARDIEVENLEAIKNKMMTDRAVLESIIRNERKQREEEFNDMDANIRARDDRIKELSERLDEQLHRCEAIEKNLTAEMSRRLSSRDMEIQSKSSKIEELTSKLSMLQAQMSSNGAGASSQGNEALQRGYVELKQQNHRLLQENAILESRLSNMARAVS
;
A
#
# COMPACT_ATOMS: atom_id res chain seq x y z
N GLU A 1 -39.36 -27.74 16.41
CA GLU A 1 -38.71 -28.32 17.62
C GLU A 1 -37.19 -28.16 17.72
N ALA A 2 -36.36 -28.98 17.08
CA ALA A 2 -34.93 -29.09 17.45
C ALA A 2 -34.16 -27.76 17.58
N VAL A 3 -34.38 -26.80 16.67
CA VAL A 3 -33.76 -25.45 16.73
C VAL A 3 -34.32 -24.60 17.88
N ARG A 4 -35.61 -24.73 18.22
CA ARG A 4 -36.27 -24.03 19.35
C ARG A 4 -35.69 -24.50 20.69
N VAL A 5 -35.59 -25.81 20.88
CA VAL A 5 -34.94 -26.43 22.06
C VAL A 5 -33.46 -26.03 22.14
N SER A 6 -32.75 -26.02 21.01
CA SER A 6 -31.33 -25.64 20.97
C SER A 6 -31.08 -24.16 21.28
N ARG A 7 -32.03 -23.26 20.97
CA ARG A 7 -31.97 -21.83 21.33
C ARG A 7 -32.29 -21.55 22.80
N ALA A 8 -33.10 -22.40 23.45
CA ALA A 8 -33.40 -22.29 24.87
C ALA A 8 -32.26 -22.79 25.78
N GLY A 9 -31.29 -23.53 25.24
CA GLY A 9 -30.14 -24.07 25.96
C GLY A 9 -28.80 -23.44 25.58
N PHE A 10 -27.76 -24.28 25.54
CA PHE A 10 -26.40 -23.89 25.20
C PHE A 10 -25.99 -24.49 23.84
N PRO A 11 -26.21 -23.76 22.72
CA PRO A 11 -25.99 -24.27 21.36
C PRO A 11 -24.50 -24.37 20.98
N VAL A 12 -23.62 -23.56 21.56
CA VAL A 12 -22.19 -23.59 21.28
C VAL A 12 -21.51 -24.61 22.20
N ARG A 13 -20.68 -25.50 21.64
CA ARG A 13 -20.07 -26.64 22.36
C ARG A 13 -18.60 -26.82 21.95
N VAL A 14 -17.67 -26.36 22.78
CA VAL A 14 -16.23 -26.27 22.47
C VAL A 14 -15.42 -27.16 23.42
N VAL A 15 -14.42 -27.91 22.94
CA VAL A 15 -13.54 -28.71 23.82
C VAL A 15 -12.72 -27.77 24.71
N HIS A 16 -12.41 -28.18 25.95
CA HIS A 16 -11.65 -27.33 26.88
C HIS A 16 -10.34 -26.79 26.27
N GLN A 17 -9.60 -27.64 25.54
CA GLN A 17 -8.32 -27.29 24.91
C GLN A 17 -8.49 -26.36 23.69
N ASP A 18 -9.55 -26.53 22.89
CA ASP A 18 -9.91 -25.62 21.79
C ASP A 18 -10.30 -24.23 22.33
N PHE A 19 -11.05 -24.18 23.44
CA PHE A 19 -11.43 -22.94 24.10
C PHE A 19 -10.20 -22.20 24.64
N ILE A 20 -9.32 -22.91 25.36
CA ILE A 20 -8.07 -22.34 25.89
C ILE A 20 -7.20 -21.79 24.76
N SER A 21 -6.88 -22.61 23.75
CA SER A 21 -6.02 -22.19 22.65
C SER A 21 -6.60 -20.99 21.89
N ARG A 22 -7.90 -21.01 21.56
CA ARG A 22 -8.58 -19.95 20.80
C ARG A 22 -8.62 -18.61 21.55
N PHE A 23 -8.92 -18.62 22.84
CA PHE A 23 -9.15 -17.40 23.64
C PHE A 23 -7.99 -17.01 24.57
N SER A 24 -6.86 -17.75 24.52
CA SER A 24 -5.60 -17.44 25.24
C SER A 24 -5.08 -16.00 25.05
N ILE A 25 -5.40 -15.36 23.92
CA ILE A 25 -5.04 -13.96 23.63
C ILE A 25 -5.85 -12.94 24.46
N LEU A 26 -7.03 -13.31 24.95
CA LEU A 26 -7.86 -12.46 25.82
C LEU A 26 -7.42 -12.56 27.29
N VAL A 27 -7.16 -13.79 27.74
CA VAL A 27 -6.71 -14.12 29.10
C VAL A 27 -5.71 -15.26 29.01
N GLN A 28 -4.54 -15.07 29.63
CA GLN A 28 -3.54 -16.13 29.76
C GLN A 28 -4.10 -17.28 30.63
N PRO A 29 -4.11 -18.53 30.13
CA PRO A 29 -4.56 -19.68 30.92
C PRO A 29 -3.57 -19.99 32.06
N PRO A 30 -4.03 -20.44 33.23
CA PRO A 30 -3.15 -21.02 34.23
C PRO A 30 -2.66 -22.40 33.77
N ALA A 31 -1.49 -22.82 34.25
CA ALA A 31 -0.97 -24.17 34.01
C ALA A 31 -1.78 -25.21 34.80
N GLY A 32 -1.96 -26.41 34.22
CA GLY A 32 -2.68 -27.52 34.85
C GLY A 32 -3.74 -28.15 33.94
N GLU A 33 -4.78 -28.73 34.54
CA GLU A 33 -5.86 -29.40 33.81
C GLU A 33 -6.64 -28.45 32.88
N THR A 34 -6.98 -28.93 31.69
CA THR A 34 -7.76 -28.13 30.71
C THR A 34 -9.13 -27.71 31.24
N LYS A 35 -9.77 -28.52 32.10
CA LYS A 35 -11.06 -28.17 32.71
C LYS A 35 -10.93 -27.00 33.71
N THR A 36 -9.93 -27.02 34.58
CA THR A 36 -9.73 -25.96 35.58
C THR A 36 -9.21 -24.69 34.94
N ALA A 37 -8.29 -24.79 33.97
CA ALA A 37 -7.79 -23.65 33.20
C ALA A 37 -8.90 -22.97 32.38
N ALA A 38 -9.75 -23.72 31.69
CA ALA A 38 -10.87 -23.14 30.96
C ALA A 38 -11.92 -22.54 31.91
N SER A 39 -12.16 -23.13 33.09
CA SER A 39 -13.01 -22.55 34.13
C SER A 39 -12.44 -21.24 34.70
N HIS A 40 -11.13 -21.15 34.87
CA HIS A 40 -10.45 -19.93 35.29
C HIS A 40 -10.63 -18.83 34.24
N MET A 41 -10.38 -19.14 32.96
CA MET A 41 -10.56 -18.19 31.86
C MET A 41 -11.99 -17.62 31.81
N CYS A 42 -13.05 -18.44 31.95
CA CYS A 42 -14.43 -17.92 31.99
C CYS A 42 -14.67 -16.91 33.12
N ARG A 43 -14.09 -17.14 34.32
CA ARG A 43 -14.17 -16.23 35.46
C ARG A 43 -13.35 -14.95 35.25
N SER A 44 -12.13 -15.06 34.73
CA SER A 44 -11.29 -13.91 34.40
C SER A 44 -11.89 -13.02 33.31
N LEU A 45 -12.57 -13.63 32.33
CA LEU A 45 -13.37 -12.96 31.30
C LEU A 45 -14.69 -12.38 31.83
N ARG A 46 -14.99 -12.55 33.14
CA ARG A 46 -16.20 -12.09 33.83
C ARG A 46 -17.51 -12.52 33.13
N ILE A 47 -17.51 -13.72 32.56
CA ILE A 47 -18.69 -14.27 31.90
C ILE A 47 -19.75 -14.60 32.97
N PRO A 48 -21.00 -14.10 32.88
CA PRO A 48 -22.06 -14.49 33.80
C PRO A 48 -22.32 -15.99 33.77
N ASP A 49 -22.44 -16.61 34.94
CA ASP A 49 -22.62 -18.07 35.05
C ASP A 49 -23.89 -18.57 34.33
N GLU A 50 -24.91 -17.74 34.09
CA GLU A 50 -26.09 -18.11 33.29
C GLU A 50 -25.80 -18.34 31.78
N HIS A 51 -24.64 -17.93 31.30
CA HIS A 51 -24.30 -17.94 29.87
C HIS A 51 -23.36 -19.09 29.47
N TYR A 52 -22.84 -19.86 30.43
CA TYR A 52 -22.02 -21.05 30.16
C TYR A 52 -22.23 -22.19 31.17
N ARG A 53 -21.87 -23.42 30.78
CA ARG A 53 -21.80 -24.61 31.63
C ARG A 53 -20.56 -25.42 31.27
N ILE A 54 -19.80 -25.87 32.27
CA ILE A 54 -18.59 -26.68 32.08
C ILE A 54 -18.93 -28.15 32.26
N GLY A 55 -18.78 -28.94 31.18
CA GLY A 55 -18.99 -30.38 31.20
C GLY A 55 -17.76 -31.18 31.66
N LYS A 56 -17.74 -32.47 31.33
CA LYS A 56 -16.56 -33.32 31.54
C LYS A 56 -15.42 -32.97 30.58
N THR A 57 -15.73 -32.71 29.30
CA THR A 57 -14.74 -32.49 28.21
C THR A 57 -14.95 -31.23 27.38
N LYS A 58 -16.09 -30.54 27.53
CA LYS A 58 -16.49 -29.39 26.71
C LYS A 58 -17.13 -28.28 27.55
N ILE A 59 -16.89 -27.02 27.18
CA ILE A 59 -17.72 -25.90 27.61
C ILE A 59 -18.92 -25.77 26.67
N PHE A 60 -20.09 -25.59 27.27
CA PHE A 60 -21.34 -25.29 26.61
C PHE A 60 -21.65 -23.80 26.83
N MET A 61 -21.90 -23.03 25.77
CA MET A 61 -22.12 -21.58 25.84
C MET A 61 -23.38 -21.15 25.10
N ARG A 62 -23.99 -20.04 25.55
CA ARG A 62 -24.94 -19.28 24.73
C ARG A 62 -24.19 -18.67 23.54
N ARG A 63 -24.88 -18.50 22.41
CA ARG A 63 -24.29 -17.96 21.17
C ARG A 63 -23.74 -16.54 21.37
N GLU A 64 -24.55 -15.67 21.95
CA GLU A 64 -24.23 -14.24 22.16
C GLU A 64 -22.92 -14.00 22.90
N ILE A 65 -22.57 -14.82 23.90
CA ILE A 65 -21.31 -14.62 24.64
C ILE A 65 -20.11 -15.16 23.88
N HIS A 66 -20.25 -16.31 23.21
CA HIS A 66 -19.19 -16.84 22.35
C HIS A 66 -18.83 -15.85 21.22
N ASP A 67 -19.85 -15.28 20.58
CA ASP A 67 -19.65 -14.41 19.43
C ASP A 67 -19.02 -13.06 19.87
N LYS A 68 -19.35 -12.55 21.07
CA LYS A 68 -18.64 -11.41 21.70
C LYS A 68 -17.17 -11.72 22.04
N LEU A 69 -16.84 -12.92 22.51
CA LEU A 69 -15.45 -13.31 22.74
C LEU A 69 -14.66 -13.39 21.42
N GLU A 70 -15.30 -13.83 20.33
CA GLU A 70 -14.67 -13.91 19.01
C GLU A 70 -14.45 -12.53 18.37
N GLU A 71 -15.37 -11.58 18.61
CA GLU A 71 -15.20 -10.17 18.24
C GLU A 71 -14.01 -9.53 18.97
N GLU A 72 -13.94 -9.67 20.30
CA GLU A 72 -12.82 -9.16 21.11
C GLU A 72 -11.48 -9.80 20.74
N ARG A 73 -11.48 -11.13 20.50
CA ARG A 73 -10.33 -11.87 19.99
C ARG A 73 -9.84 -11.28 18.67
N SER A 74 -10.77 -11.00 17.75
CA SER A 74 -10.47 -10.40 16.44
C SER A 74 -9.91 -8.99 16.58
N ARG A 75 -10.46 -8.19 17.51
CA ARG A 75 -9.98 -6.84 17.84
C ARG A 75 -8.53 -6.84 18.32
N LEU A 76 -8.16 -7.75 19.24
CA LEU A 76 -6.78 -7.90 19.70
C LEU A 76 -5.85 -8.42 18.60
N LEU A 77 -6.27 -9.41 17.81
CA LEU A 77 -5.47 -9.94 16.69
C LEU A 77 -5.12 -8.84 15.68
N VAL A 78 -6.08 -7.98 15.30
CA VAL A 78 -5.83 -6.82 14.43
C VAL A 78 -4.84 -5.84 15.07
N GLY A 79 -4.89 -5.65 16.40
CA GLY A 79 -3.91 -4.88 17.15
C GLY A 79 -2.49 -5.45 17.05
N GLN A 80 -2.33 -6.74 17.29
CA GLN A 80 -1.02 -7.42 17.22
C GLN A 80 -0.46 -7.44 15.79
N VAL A 81 -1.31 -7.67 14.77
CA VAL A 81 -0.90 -7.57 13.36
C VAL A 81 -0.42 -6.16 13.01
N LYS A 82 -1.07 -5.10 13.51
CA LYS A 82 -0.60 -3.71 13.33
C LYS A 82 0.78 -3.46 13.96
N ILE A 83 1.06 -4.06 15.12
CA ILE A 83 2.38 -4.00 15.79
C ILE A 83 3.43 -4.74 14.96
N LEU A 84 3.17 -5.98 14.55
CA LEU A 84 4.08 -6.77 13.71
C LEU A 84 4.40 -6.04 12.39
N GLN A 85 3.38 -5.53 11.70
CA GLN A 85 3.57 -4.74 10.47
C GLN A 85 4.41 -3.47 10.72
N ARG A 86 4.25 -2.79 11.87
CA ARG A 86 5.06 -1.61 12.24
C ARG A 86 6.54 -2.00 12.39
N VAL A 87 6.83 -3.12 13.06
CA VAL A 87 8.20 -3.63 13.24
C VAL A 87 8.83 -4.02 11.90
N VAL A 88 8.11 -4.77 11.06
CA VAL A 88 8.59 -5.21 9.74
C VAL A 88 8.83 -4.03 8.80
N ARG A 89 7.88 -3.10 8.65
CA ARG A 89 8.06 -1.86 7.86
C ARG A 89 9.26 -1.05 8.36
N GLY A 90 9.43 -0.93 9.68
CA GLY A 90 10.58 -0.26 10.29
C GLY A 90 11.91 -0.95 10.00
N HIS A 91 11.95 -2.29 9.98
CA HIS A 91 13.16 -3.04 9.61
C HIS A 91 13.54 -2.77 8.14
N ILE A 92 12.58 -2.94 7.21
CA ILE A 92 12.78 -2.72 5.77
C ILE A 92 13.26 -1.28 5.50
N ALA A 93 12.60 -0.28 6.09
CA ALA A 93 13.00 1.12 5.96
C ALA A 93 14.44 1.38 6.44
N ARG A 94 14.86 0.81 7.58
CA ARG A 94 16.24 0.94 8.08
C ARG A 94 17.27 0.27 7.16
N ALA A 95 16.95 -0.89 6.58
CA ALA A 95 17.80 -1.57 5.61
C ALA A 95 17.96 -0.74 4.31
N LEU A 96 16.86 -0.23 3.75
CA LEU A 96 16.87 0.63 2.56
C LEU A 96 17.66 1.93 2.80
N VAL A 97 17.45 2.60 3.93
CA VAL A 97 18.20 3.83 4.28
C VAL A 97 19.70 3.55 4.43
N LYS A 98 20.10 2.41 5.00
CA LYS A 98 21.53 2.00 5.03
C LYS A 98 22.08 1.82 3.61
N LYS A 99 21.38 1.08 2.74
CA LYS A 99 21.79 0.85 1.33
C LYS A 99 21.91 2.17 0.55
N ILE A 100 20.92 3.05 0.65
CA ILE A 100 20.90 4.36 -0.03
C ILE A 100 22.01 5.29 0.48
N ARG A 101 22.26 5.34 1.80
CA ARG A 101 23.37 6.13 2.36
C ARG A 101 24.73 5.62 1.90
N TRP A 102 24.92 4.30 1.86
CA TRP A 102 26.16 3.70 1.36
C TRP A 102 26.37 4.00 -0.13
N LEU A 103 25.37 3.75 -0.99
CA LEU A 103 25.42 4.07 -2.41
C LEU A 103 25.72 5.55 -2.66
N ARG A 104 24.98 6.48 -2.01
CA ARG A 104 25.24 7.92 -2.14
C ARG A 104 26.67 8.29 -1.72
N LYS A 105 27.21 7.71 -0.63
CA LYS A 105 28.59 7.96 -0.19
C LYS A 105 29.60 7.45 -1.23
N VAL A 106 29.44 6.24 -1.74
CA VAL A 106 30.34 5.64 -2.75
C VAL A 106 30.28 6.42 -4.06
N SER A 107 29.10 6.64 -4.65
CA SER A 107 28.95 7.37 -5.91
C SER A 107 29.46 8.81 -5.81
N CYS A 108 29.19 9.51 -4.71
CA CYS A 108 29.70 10.86 -4.49
C CYS A 108 31.24 10.90 -4.42
N ILE A 109 31.86 9.98 -3.66
CA ILE A 109 33.32 9.86 -3.57
C ILE A 109 33.92 9.54 -4.95
N THR A 110 33.35 8.61 -5.72
CA THR A 110 33.83 8.25 -7.06
C THR A 110 33.77 9.43 -8.04
N ILE A 111 32.66 10.15 -8.09
CA ILE A 111 32.50 11.34 -8.94
C ILE A 111 33.47 12.45 -8.50
N GLN A 112 33.54 12.75 -7.20
CA GLN A 112 34.47 13.77 -6.68
C GLN A 112 35.94 13.40 -6.94
N ARG A 113 36.31 12.12 -6.82
CA ARG A 113 37.66 11.62 -7.16
C ARG A 113 37.99 11.88 -8.62
N PHE A 114 37.09 11.52 -9.54
CA PHE A 114 37.31 11.70 -10.98
C PHE A 114 37.42 13.18 -11.37
N VAL A 115 36.52 14.03 -10.86
CA VAL A 115 36.55 15.48 -11.12
C VAL A 115 37.82 16.12 -10.57
N ARG A 116 38.21 15.82 -9.33
CA ARG A 116 39.46 16.34 -8.72
C ARG A 116 40.70 15.87 -9.48
N MET A 117 40.75 14.61 -9.91
CA MET A 117 41.85 14.07 -10.72
C MET A 117 41.96 14.76 -12.09
N SER A 118 40.82 15.00 -12.76
CA SER A 118 40.78 15.71 -14.04
C SER A 118 41.27 17.16 -13.91
N LEU A 119 40.85 17.87 -12.87
CA LEU A 119 41.32 19.24 -12.58
C LEU A 119 42.82 19.27 -12.24
N ALA A 120 43.31 18.36 -11.40
CA ALA A 120 44.73 18.26 -11.08
C ALA A 120 45.59 17.94 -12.31
N LYS A 121 45.11 17.06 -13.20
CA LYS A 121 45.79 16.74 -14.47
C LYS A 121 45.88 17.97 -15.38
N LYS A 122 44.82 18.79 -15.49
CA LYS A 122 44.85 20.04 -16.26
C LYS A 122 45.89 21.01 -15.70
N LEU A 123 45.84 21.31 -14.40
CA LEU A 123 46.79 22.22 -13.75
C LEU A 123 48.25 21.76 -13.88
N TYR A 124 48.51 20.45 -13.82
CA TYR A 124 49.85 19.89 -14.03
C TYR A 124 50.34 20.10 -15.48
N LEU A 125 49.48 19.91 -16.47
CA LEU A 125 49.80 20.16 -17.88
C LEU A 125 50.05 21.66 -18.13
N ASP A 126 49.21 22.55 -17.59
CA ASP A 126 49.38 24.01 -17.67
C ASP A 126 50.74 24.45 -17.09
N LEU A 127 51.17 23.84 -15.98
CA LEU A 127 52.47 24.11 -15.34
C LEU A 127 53.65 23.59 -16.18
N LEU A 128 53.53 22.41 -16.80
CA LEU A 128 54.55 21.88 -17.72
C LEU A 128 54.68 22.77 -18.97
N GLU A 129 53.57 23.24 -19.54
CA GLU A 129 53.60 24.19 -20.67
C GLU A 129 54.27 25.51 -20.29
N ARG A 130 53.94 26.07 -19.13
CA ARG A 130 54.58 27.29 -18.61
C ARG A 130 56.09 27.08 -18.43
N ARG A 131 56.51 25.96 -17.84
CA ARG A 131 57.93 25.64 -17.66
C ARG A 131 58.67 25.52 -19.00
N ARG A 132 58.07 24.85 -20.00
CA ARG A 132 58.63 24.76 -21.36
C ARG A 132 58.77 26.15 -22.01
N ARG A 133 57.73 26.98 -21.95
CA ARG A 133 57.75 28.36 -22.49
C ARG A 133 58.84 29.21 -21.84
N MET A 134 59.08 29.08 -20.53
CA MET A 134 60.18 29.76 -19.85
C MET A 134 61.55 29.29 -20.35
N GLN A 135 61.77 27.97 -20.47
CA GLN A 135 63.03 27.42 -21.01
C GLN A 135 63.28 27.83 -22.47
N GLU A 136 62.24 27.89 -23.29
CA GLU A 136 62.34 28.42 -24.66
C GLU A 136 62.68 29.92 -24.69
N ALA A 137 62.13 30.73 -23.78
CA ALA A 137 62.43 32.16 -23.69
C ALA A 137 63.86 32.42 -23.18
N GLU A 138 64.31 31.65 -22.18
CA GLU A 138 65.66 31.68 -21.63
C GLU A 138 66.70 31.28 -22.68
N ALA A 139 66.45 30.21 -23.44
CA ALA A 139 67.30 29.78 -24.55
C ALA A 139 67.39 30.84 -25.66
N ARG A 140 66.28 31.51 -26.00
CA ARG A 140 66.27 32.63 -26.96
C ARG A 140 67.06 33.83 -26.43
N SER A 141 66.91 34.17 -25.15
CA SER A 141 67.66 35.25 -24.50
C SER A 141 69.17 35.02 -24.55
N ASN A 142 69.63 33.82 -24.18
CA ASN A 142 71.06 33.48 -24.22
C ASN A 142 71.61 33.46 -25.66
N ALA A 143 70.85 32.91 -26.62
CA ALA A 143 71.23 32.94 -28.04
C ALA A 143 71.29 34.37 -28.63
N GLN A 144 70.56 35.31 -28.05
CA GLN A 144 70.56 36.72 -28.45
C GLN A 144 71.68 37.52 -27.75
N ALA A 145 72.00 37.19 -26.49
CA ALA A 145 73.16 37.73 -25.77
C ALA A 145 74.49 37.36 -26.44
N HIS A 146 74.60 36.18 -27.06
CA HIS A 146 75.76 35.76 -27.84
C HIS A 146 75.86 36.38 -29.26
N ARG A 147 75.07 37.41 -29.59
CA ARG A 147 75.10 38.10 -30.90
C ARG A 147 75.58 39.56 -30.87
N SER A 148 75.95 40.10 -29.70
CA SER A 148 76.35 41.50 -29.54
C SER A 148 77.87 41.71 -29.65
N PRO A 149 78.39 42.47 -30.63
CA PRO A 149 79.80 42.86 -30.69
C PRO A 149 80.11 44.08 -29.80
N PRO A 150 81.37 44.27 -29.37
CA PRO A 150 81.76 45.39 -28.49
C PRO A 150 81.94 46.71 -29.25
N SER A 151 81.69 47.84 -28.56
CA SER A 151 81.86 49.21 -29.05
C SER A 151 82.90 50.00 -28.21
N PRO A 152 83.68 50.92 -28.81
CA PRO A 152 84.84 51.56 -28.16
C PRO A 152 84.55 52.80 -27.30
N ASP A 153 85.59 53.27 -26.59
CA ASP A 153 85.58 54.29 -25.53
C ASP A 153 85.44 55.78 -25.98
N PRO A 154 85.10 56.72 -25.05
CA PRO A 154 84.50 58.01 -25.40
C PRO A 154 85.37 59.28 -25.21
N LYS A 155 84.95 60.36 -25.91
CA LYS A 155 85.13 61.82 -25.65
C LYS A 155 84.33 62.56 -26.77
N VAL A 156 83.70 63.74 -26.61
CA VAL A 156 83.63 64.68 -25.46
C VAL A 156 82.27 65.43 -25.44
N GLN A 157 81.88 65.81 -24.21
CA GLN A 157 80.99 66.89 -23.71
C GLN A 157 80.89 68.24 -24.51
N PRO A 158 80.14 69.30 -24.08
CA PRO A 158 78.97 69.43 -23.17
C PRO A 158 77.88 70.49 -23.60
N VAL A 159 77.01 70.87 -22.64
CA VAL A 159 76.25 72.16 -22.43
C VAL A 159 74.91 72.43 -23.14
N ALA A 160 73.93 72.90 -22.34
CA ALA A 160 72.80 73.81 -22.65
C ALA A 160 71.70 73.37 -23.66
N ASP A 161 70.44 73.83 -23.57
CA ASP A 161 69.68 74.38 -22.43
C ASP A 161 68.16 74.36 -22.75
N SER A 162 67.33 74.56 -21.71
CA SER A 162 66.01 75.25 -21.77
C SER A 162 64.78 74.71 -22.57
N MET A 163 63.66 74.69 -21.83
CA MET A 163 62.32 75.23 -22.20
C MET A 163 61.30 74.44 -23.09
N HIS A 164 60.18 74.11 -22.45
CA HIS A 164 58.77 74.21 -22.90
C HIS A 164 58.09 73.14 -23.81
N GLY A 165 56.75 73.08 -23.68
CA GLY A 165 55.82 72.07 -24.25
C GLY A 165 55.58 70.90 -23.28
N LEU A 166 54.41 70.61 -22.67
CA LEU A 166 52.99 70.94 -22.93
C LEU A 166 52.50 70.53 -24.33
N ALA A 167 51.41 69.77 -24.51
CA ALA A 167 50.58 68.95 -23.61
C ALA A 167 49.80 67.91 -24.49
N THR A 168 49.04 66.91 -24.05
CA THR A 168 48.37 66.52 -22.77
C THR A 168 48.67 65.01 -22.49
N SER A 169 47.94 64.13 -21.76
CA SER A 169 46.61 64.14 -21.13
C SER A 169 46.44 63.05 -20.04
N GLU A 170 45.18 62.83 -19.63
CA GLU A 170 44.65 61.78 -18.73
C GLU A 170 44.87 60.32 -19.24
N ARG A 171 44.74 59.25 -18.43
CA ARG A 171 44.04 59.10 -17.13
C ARG A 171 44.63 57.97 -16.27
N SER A 172 44.70 58.15 -14.95
CA SER A 172 44.78 57.08 -13.92
C SER A 172 43.48 57.05 -13.12
N PRO A 173 43.18 55.97 -12.36
CA PRO A 173 43.38 56.11 -10.89
C PRO A 173 43.71 54.83 -10.09
N SER A 174 44.37 55.06 -8.95
CA SER A 174 44.26 54.37 -7.65
C SER A 174 44.19 52.84 -7.54
N LEU A 175 45.29 52.26 -7.04
CA LEU A 175 45.40 51.58 -5.74
C LEU A 175 44.10 51.15 -5.01
N THR A 176 44.06 49.89 -4.55
CA THR A 176 43.64 49.56 -3.17
C THR A 176 44.31 48.26 -2.69
N GLY A 177 44.54 48.18 -1.38
CA GLY A 177 45.39 47.19 -0.71
C GLY A 177 44.67 46.03 0.00
N PRO A 178 45.31 45.39 1.00
CA PRO A 178 45.23 43.93 1.15
C PRO A 178 44.46 43.41 2.39
N GLY A 179 44.13 42.11 2.39
CA GLY A 179 43.60 41.39 3.55
C GLY A 179 43.74 39.85 3.42
N PRO A 180 44.30 39.13 4.41
CA PRO A 180 44.63 37.71 4.26
C PRO A 180 43.65 36.75 4.97
N ARG A 181 43.65 35.47 4.54
CA ARG A 181 43.34 34.29 5.38
C ARG A 181 43.89 33.00 4.76
N SER A 182 44.88 32.41 5.43
CA SER A 182 45.38 31.05 5.23
C SER A 182 44.62 30.07 6.16
N PRO A 183 45.03 28.80 6.27
CA PRO A 183 45.04 27.76 5.25
C PRO A 183 44.11 26.58 5.67
N SER A 184 44.13 25.43 4.96
CA SER A 184 44.46 24.12 5.57
C SER A 184 43.97 22.88 4.80
N ARG A 185 44.72 21.78 5.02
CA ARG A 185 44.29 20.36 5.07
C ARG A 185 43.94 19.64 3.76
N ALA A 186 44.96 18.96 3.23
CA ALA A 186 44.78 17.68 2.56
C ALA A 186 44.07 16.66 3.47
N GLY A 187 43.23 15.80 2.89
CA GLY A 187 42.43 14.79 3.60
C GLY A 187 42.59 13.41 2.98
N TYR A 188 43.35 12.56 3.67
CA TYR A 188 43.90 11.28 3.20
C TYR A 188 42.89 10.24 2.69
N LEU A 189 43.40 9.34 1.85
CA LEU A 189 42.78 8.05 1.53
C LEU A 189 42.73 7.17 2.79
N SER A 190 41.66 6.39 2.97
CA SER A 190 41.56 5.42 4.07
C SER A 190 41.84 4.00 3.58
N ARG A 191 42.90 3.39 4.11
CA ARG A 191 43.02 1.93 4.26
C ARG A 191 42.10 1.44 5.40
N SER A 192 42.13 0.14 5.70
CA SER A 192 41.43 -0.42 6.87
C SER A 192 42.16 -0.01 8.17
N PRO A 193 41.48 0.52 9.21
CA PRO A 193 42.13 1.03 10.41
C PRO A 193 43.05 0.04 11.15
N GLN A 194 42.71 -1.27 11.16
CA GLN A 194 43.58 -2.29 11.78
C GLN A 194 44.85 -2.55 10.97
N MET A 195 44.74 -2.69 9.64
CA MET A 195 45.91 -2.87 8.77
C MET A 195 46.81 -1.63 8.79
N ASP A 196 46.23 -0.43 8.86
CA ASP A 196 46.99 0.81 9.03
C ASP A 196 47.69 0.87 10.39
N MET A 197 47.04 0.42 11.48
CA MET A 197 47.66 0.39 12.81
C MET A 197 48.82 -0.61 12.88
N GLN A 198 48.64 -1.81 12.32
CA GLN A 198 49.69 -2.84 12.30
C GLN A 198 50.85 -2.49 11.37
N ALA A 199 50.56 -1.95 10.18
CA ALA A 199 51.60 -1.48 9.26
C ALA A 199 52.43 -0.35 9.87
N ARG A 200 51.79 0.64 10.52
CA ARG A 200 52.50 1.73 11.20
C ARG A 200 53.38 1.25 12.35
N ILE A 201 52.92 0.28 13.15
CA ILE A 201 53.74 -0.29 14.24
C ILE A 201 54.98 -1.00 13.67
N ILE A 202 54.85 -1.70 12.54
CA ILE A 202 56.01 -2.34 11.87
C ILE A 202 56.95 -1.27 11.30
N GLU A 203 56.43 -0.29 10.55
CA GLU A 203 57.19 0.81 9.95
C GLU A 203 57.91 1.67 11.01
N GLU A 204 57.26 1.94 12.15
CA GLU A 204 57.83 2.65 13.29
C GLU A 204 58.93 1.84 14.00
N LEU A 205 58.73 0.52 14.18
CA LEU A 205 59.78 -0.36 14.72
C LEU A 205 60.97 -0.49 13.77
N GLU A 206 60.74 -0.59 12.45
CA GLU A 206 61.80 -0.66 11.45
C GLU A 206 62.62 0.63 11.37
N VAL A 207 61.97 1.80 11.45
CA VAL A 207 62.65 3.11 11.54
C VAL A 207 63.42 3.26 12.85
N GLN A 208 62.89 2.78 13.97
CA GLN A 208 63.64 2.75 15.23
C GLN A 208 64.89 1.84 15.11
N LEU A 209 64.75 0.66 14.51
CA LEU A 209 65.85 -0.32 14.38
C LEU A 209 66.93 0.14 13.39
N THR A 210 66.58 0.79 12.27
CA THR A 210 67.58 1.45 11.41
C THR A 210 68.25 2.63 12.12
N SER A 211 67.48 3.44 12.87
CA SER A 211 68.04 4.61 13.55
C SER A 211 69.10 4.23 14.61
N VAL A 212 68.87 3.14 15.34
CA VAL A 212 69.81 2.58 16.34
C VAL A 212 71.03 1.94 15.67
N ARG A 213 70.87 1.28 14.51
CA ARG A 213 72.00 0.76 13.73
C ARG A 213 72.92 1.88 13.24
N GLU A 214 72.37 2.97 12.71
CA GLU A 214 73.16 4.14 12.29
C GLU A 214 73.89 4.80 13.47
N LEU A 215 73.23 4.94 14.64
CA LEU A 215 73.89 5.43 15.85
C LEU A 215 75.06 4.52 16.27
N TYR A 216 74.88 3.20 16.27
CA TYR A 216 75.94 2.24 16.60
C TYR A 216 77.14 2.32 15.63
N TYR A 217 76.90 2.43 14.31
CA TYR A 217 77.99 2.59 13.34
C TYR A 217 78.72 3.93 13.48
N ASN A 218 78.00 5.02 13.74
CA ASN A 218 78.60 6.34 13.95
C ASN A 218 79.39 6.42 15.27
N GLU A 219 78.87 5.83 16.36
CA GLU A 219 79.59 5.71 17.63
C GLU A 219 80.88 4.90 17.44
N ARG A 220 80.81 3.76 16.73
CA ARG A 220 81.97 2.91 16.41
C ARG A 220 83.04 3.65 15.59
N ALA A 221 82.63 4.49 14.63
CA ALA A 221 83.54 5.31 13.84
C ALA A 221 84.22 6.40 14.69
N SER A 222 83.45 7.12 15.51
CA SER A 222 83.97 8.12 16.45
C SER A 222 84.92 7.53 17.48
N GLN A 223 84.62 6.33 18.01
CA GLN A 223 85.52 5.59 18.92
C GLN A 223 86.84 5.21 18.25
N LEU A 224 86.81 4.80 16.98
CA LEU A 224 88.03 4.46 16.24
C LEU A 224 88.90 5.70 15.95
N ALA A 225 88.26 6.82 15.59
CA ALA A 225 88.94 8.11 15.43
C ALA A 225 89.57 8.59 16.74
N LEU A 226 88.84 8.52 17.85
CA LEU A 226 89.33 8.88 19.19
C LEU A 226 90.49 7.97 19.63
N SER A 227 90.38 6.66 19.39
CA SER A 227 91.46 5.69 19.69
C SER A 227 92.75 6.01 18.93
N ASN A 228 92.64 6.36 17.63
CA ASN A 228 93.79 6.75 16.82
C ASN A 228 94.38 8.08 17.31
N LEU A 229 93.54 9.09 17.55
CA LEU A 229 93.96 10.40 18.06
C LEU A 229 94.67 10.30 19.41
N VAL A 230 94.12 9.55 20.37
CA VAL A 230 94.77 9.33 21.68
C VAL A 230 96.15 8.70 21.49
N ARG A 231 96.31 7.81 20.49
CA ARG A 231 97.60 7.19 20.15
C ARG A 231 98.59 8.17 19.49
N GLU A 232 98.11 9.15 18.73
CA GLU A 232 98.93 10.23 18.16
C GLU A 232 99.32 11.27 19.22
N VAL A 233 98.40 11.67 20.09
CA VAL A 233 98.65 12.62 21.19
C VAL A 233 99.71 12.08 22.18
N HIS A 234 99.72 10.78 22.45
CA HIS A 234 100.78 10.13 23.25
C HIS A 234 102.18 10.15 22.60
N MET A 235 102.29 10.52 21.32
CA MET A 235 103.58 10.62 20.60
C MET A 235 104.09 12.06 20.48
N LEU A 236 103.24 13.06 20.78
CA LEU A 236 103.62 14.48 20.80
C LEU A 236 104.21 14.85 22.17
N LYS A 237 105.27 15.65 22.18
CA LYS A 237 105.99 16.04 23.41
C LYS A 237 105.68 17.44 23.91
N ASP A 238 105.20 18.33 23.04
CA ASP A 238 105.01 19.75 23.34
C ASP A 238 103.54 20.06 23.70
N PRO A 239 103.24 20.54 24.93
CA PRO A 239 101.87 20.70 25.41
C PRO A 239 101.00 21.63 24.56
N ASP A 240 101.55 22.72 24.04
CA ASP A 240 100.82 23.71 23.25
C ASP A 240 100.31 23.15 21.91
N GLU A 241 100.98 22.16 21.34
CA GLU A 241 100.54 21.52 20.10
C GLU A 241 99.37 20.55 20.36
N ILE A 242 99.38 19.86 21.50
CA ILE A 242 98.25 19.04 21.97
C ILE A 242 97.02 19.92 22.20
N VAL A 243 97.15 21.06 22.89
CA VAL A 243 96.05 22.01 23.14
C VAL A 243 95.50 22.58 21.83
N LYS A 244 96.36 22.91 20.84
CA LYS A 244 95.92 23.33 19.50
C LYS A 244 95.17 22.23 18.75
N ARG A 245 95.59 20.95 18.88
CA ARG A 245 94.90 19.81 18.25
C ARG A 245 93.55 19.51 18.88
N ILE A 246 93.41 19.67 20.20
CA ILE A 246 92.14 19.57 20.91
C ILE A 246 91.16 20.64 20.40
N LYS A 247 91.57 21.92 20.37
CA LYS A 247 90.73 23.00 19.82
C LYS A 247 90.31 22.76 18.38
N ALA A 248 91.24 22.33 17.52
CA ALA A 248 90.94 21.99 16.12
C ALA A 248 89.95 20.81 15.95
N LEU A 249 89.64 20.06 17.01
CA LEU A 249 88.59 19.04 17.03
C LEU A 249 87.31 19.54 17.69
N GLU A 250 87.40 20.35 18.74
CA GLU A 250 86.26 21.10 19.30
C GLU A 250 85.57 21.93 18.20
N ASP A 251 86.35 22.72 17.45
CA ASP A 251 85.88 23.51 16.30
C ASP A 251 85.24 22.64 15.21
N LYS A 252 85.75 21.42 15.01
CA LYS A 252 85.27 20.49 13.97
C LYS A 252 83.97 19.79 14.38
N ILE A 253 83.83 19.47 15.66
CA ILE A 253 82.59 18.99 16.28
C ILE A 253 81.55 20.11 16.28
N GLN A 254 81.95 21.35 16.58
CA GLN A 254 81.06 22.51 16.55
C GLN A 254 80.56 22.79 15.12
N SER A 255 81.44 22.70 14.12
CA SER A 255 81.10 22.77 12.69
C SER A 255 80.08 21.70 12.30
N GLN A 256 80.28 20.44 12.69
CA GLN A 256 79.33 19.35 12.41
C GLN A 256 77.98 19.53 13.14
N ARG A 257 77.97 20.03 14.39
CA ARG A 257 76.72 20.44 15.08
C ARG A 257 75.98 21.50 14.25
N GLN A 258 76.71 22.42 13.61
CA GLN A 258 76.15 23.53 12.82
C GLN A 258 75.66 23.11 11.42
N GLU A 259 76.30 22.11 10.78
CA GLU A 259 75.78 21.44 9.59
C GLU A 259 74.47 20.67 9.90
N LEU A 260 74.43 19.87 10.98
CA LEU A 260 73.19 19.18 11.40
C LEU A 260 72.08 20.17 11.75
N ALA A 261 72.39 21.27 12.43
CA ALA A 261 71.41 22.31 12.78
C ALA A 261 70.88 23.09 11.57
N SER A 262 71.62 23.13 10.45
CA SER A 262 71.20 23.79 9.21
C SER A 262 70.49 22.85 8.22
N SER A 263 70.54 21.53 8.42
CA SER A 263 69.86 20.54 7.57
C SER A 263 68.34 20.36 7.84
N VAL A 264 67.67 21.32 8.50
CA VAL A 264 66.27 21.20 8.93
C VAL A 264 65.28 21.58 7.81
N PRO A 265 64.38 20.68 7.36
CA PRO A 265 63.26 21.04 6.50
C PRO A 265 62.14 21.69 7.32
N ILE A 266 61.73 22.92 6.99
CA ILE A 266 60.62 23.60 7.65
C ILE A 266 59.28 22.97 7.19
N GLY A 267 58.78 21.95 7.90
CA GLY A 267 57.82 20.99 7.32
C GLY A 267 56.79 20.26 8.20
N GLN A 268 56.31 20.82 9.32
CA GLN A 268 55.08 20.37 10.05
C GLN A 268 54.79 18.85 10.17
N ASN A 269 55.66 18.06 10.80
CA ASN A 269 55.36 16.64 11.14
C ASN A 269 55.83 16.28 12.57
N ARG A 270 54.91 16.21 13.55
CA ARG A 270 55.23 15.95 14.97
C ARG A 270 55.86 14.57 15.26
N PHE A 271 55.87 13.66 14.28
CA PHE A 271 56.44 12.31 14.43
C PHE A 271 57.92 12.23 14.04
N GLU A 272 58.43 13.19 13.26
CA GLU A 272 59.86 13.27 12.95
C GLU A 272 60.63 13.91 14.12
N ASP A 273 60.01 14.86 14.84
CA ASP A 273 60.55 15.51 16.03
C ASP A 273 61.02 14.52 17.12
N GLU A 274 60.25 13.46 17.43
CA GLU A 274 60.64 12.52 18.50
C GLU A 274 61.77 11.55 18.10
N GLY A 275 61.98 11.33 16.80
CA GLY A 275 63.08 10.51 16.28
C GLY A 275 64.38 11.30 16.17
N LEU A 276 64.27 12.55 15.69
CA LEU A 276 65.38 13.51 15.68
C LEU A 276 65.78 13.92 17.11
N GLY A 277 64.81 14.18 17.99
CA GLY A 277 65.02 14.48 19.40
C GLY A 277 65.85 13.40 20.11
N ARG A 278 65.43 12.14 20.01
CA ARG A 278 66.20 11.02 20.59
C ARG A 278 67.59 10.84 19.98
N ARG A 279 67.82 11.24 18.72
CA ARG A 279 69.15 11.30 18.10
C ARG A 279 69.99 12.46 18.66
N THR A 280 69.42 13.65 18.82
CA THR A 280 70.12 14.80 19.42
C THR A 280 70.41 14.58 20.90
N ASP A 281 69.52 13.93 21.65
CA ASP A 281 69.73 13.57 23.06
C ASP A 281 70.88 12.56 23.20
N SER A 282 70.89 11.51 22.36
CA SER A 282 71.97 10.51 22.35
C SER A 282 73.32 11.11 21.96
N LEU A 283 73.35 12.04 21.00
CA LEU A 283 74.57 12.76 20.63
C LEU A 283 75.02 13.71 21.75
N THR A 284 74.10 14.42 22.39
CA THR A 284 74.39 15.33 23.51
C THR A 284 74.97 14.56 24.69
N ALA A 285 74.45 13.37 25.01
CA ALA A 285 75.02 12.48 26.02
C ALA A 285 76.44 12.00 25.66
N CYS A 286 76.69 11.64 24.40
CA CYS A 286 78.04 11.27 23.94
C CYS A 286 79.02 12.45 23.98
N LEU A 287 78.53 13.69 23.79
CA LEU A 287 79.32 14.91 23.84
C LEU A 287 79.65 15.31 25.29
N ALA A 288 78.71 15.22 26.22
CA ALA A 288 78.98 15.38 27.65
C ALA A 288 80.04 14.37 28.15
N LEU A 289 79.96 13.11 27.71
CA LEU A 289 80.96 12.08 28.01
C LEU A 289 82.35 12.33 27.38
N LEU A 290 82.45 13.20 26.37
CA LEU A 290 83.73 13.68 25.83
C LEU A 290 84.24 14.90 26.60
N GLU A 291 83.34 15.84 26.95
CA GLU A 291 83.63 17.03 27.75
C GLU A 291 84.13 16.64 29.17
N ASP A 292 83.51 15.66 29.84
CA ASP A 292 83.98 15.08 31.12
C ASP A 292 85.37 14.41 31.00
N LYS A 293 85.61 13.69 29.90
CA LYS A 293 86.92 13.05 29.65
C LYS A 293 88.00 14.07 29.32
N LEU A 294 87.65 15.19 28.69
CA LEU A 294 88.56 16.30 28.48
C LEU A 294 88.94 16.97 29.80
N HIS A 295 87.95 17.18 30.69
CA HIS A 295 88.18 17.66 32.05
C HIS A 295 89.11 16.74 32.85
N LEU A 296 88.90 15.42 32.79
CA LEU A 296 89.79 14.43 33.42
C LEU A 296 91.23 14.49 32.88
N LEU A 297 91.43 14.70 31.56
CA LEU A 297 92.75 14.85 30.97
C LEU A 297 93.43 16.17 31.39
N LEU A 298 92.69 17.27 31.45
CA LEU A 298 93.18 18.56 31.99
C LEU A 298 93.55 18.47 33.47
N GLN A 299 92.75 17.77 34.28
CA GLN A 299 93.02 17.54 35.70
C GLN A 299 94.24 16.63 35.90
N VAL A 300 94.41 15.61 35.05
CA VAL A 300 95.64 14.80 34.96
C VAL A 300 96.85 15.68 34.63
N GLN A 301 96.74 16.60 33.68
CA GLN A 301 97.84 17.49 33.27
C GLN A 301 98.22 18.49 34.39
N GLN A 302 97.26 19.01 35.15
CA GLN A 302 97.55 19.80 36.36
C GLN A 302 98.25 18.96 37.43
N ASN A 303 97.77 17.73 37.68
CA ASN A 303 98.37 16.81 38.64
C ASN A 303 99.78 16.32 38.24
N GLN A 304 100.22 16.46 36.98
CA GLN A 304 101.61 16.13 36.61
C GLN A 304 102.66 17.07 37.25
N GLN A 305 102.26 18.24 37.78
CA GLN A 305 103.14 19.11 38.54
C GLN A 305 103.36 18.65 40.00
N SER A 306 102.65 17.61 40.46
CA SER A 306 102.72 17.05 41.82
C SER A 306 102.76 15.52 41.80
N GLN A 307 103.91 14.94 42.20
CA GLN A 307 104.23 13.51 42.18
C GLN A 307 103.18 12.57 42.84
N PRO A 308 103.14 11.24 42.52
CA PRO A 308 103.61 10.53 41.32
C PRO A 308 102.57 9.53 40.73
N ARG A 309 102.80 9.09 39.47
CA ARG A 309 102.14 7.98 38.74
C ARG A 309 100.84 7.36 39.32
N MET A 310 99.70 7.89 38.87
CA MET A 310 98.43 7.14 38.82
C MET A 310 98.53 5.92 37.90
N ASP A 311 97.89 4.81 38.25
CA ASP A 311 97.84 3.59 37.42
C ASP A 311 96.64 3.61 36.45
N TYR A 312 96.89 4.15 35.25
CA TYR A 312 95.91 4.24 34.17
C TYR A 312 95.41 2.87 33.66
N SER A 313 96.12 1.77 33.91
CA SER A 313 95.69 0.45 33.46
C SER A 313 94.38 0.03 34.15
N ARG A 314 94.28 0.27 35.45
CA ARG A 314 93.13 -0.12 36.26
C ARG A 314 91.85 0.64 35.91
N ILE A 315 91.93 1.97 35.82
CA ILE A 315 90.80 2.83 35.46
C ILE A 315 90.30 2.47 34.06
N ARG A 316 91.22 2.22 33.12
CA ARG A 316 90.87 1.73 31.78
C ARG A 316 90.13 0.38 31.84
N SER A 317 90.64 -0.59 32.60
CA SER A 317 90.02 -1.92 32.76
C SER A 317 88.73 -1.93 33.60
N GLU A 318 88.37 -0.82 34.25
CA GLU A 318 87.07 -0.64 34.90
C GLU A 318 86.07 -0.01 33.90
N ILE A 319 86.45 1.05 33.17
CA ILE A 319 85.64 1.67 32.11
C ILE A 319 85.33 0.68 30.96
N GLU A 320 86.32 -0.08 30.49
CA GLU A 320 86.11 -1.11 29.44
C GLU A 320 85.15 -2.22 29.89
N ARG A 321 85.02 -2.46 31.20
CA ARG A 321 84.16 -3.51 31.78
C ARG A 321 82.71 -3.03 31.95
N GLU A 322 82.51 -1.81 32.44
CA GLU A 322 81.17 -1.20 32.50
C GLU A 322 80.59 -1.04 31.09
N TYR A 323 81.39 -0.54 30.13
CA TYR A 323 80.97 -0.40 28.74
C TYR A 323 80.59 -1.74 28.10
N GLN A 324 81.37 -2.81 28.32
CA GLN A 324 81.00 -4.15 27.86
C GLN A 324 79.71 -4.67 28.50
N GLY A 325 79.48 -4.38 29.79
CA GLY A 325 78.23 -4.71 30.49
C GLY A 325 77.01 -4.00 29.89
N GLU A 326 77.12 -2.69 29.63
CA GLU A 326 76.02 -1.92 29.05
C GLU A 326 75.73 -2.32 27.59
N VAL A 327 76.77 -2.55 26.79
CA VAL A 327 76.65 -3.07 25.42
C VAL A 327 75.96 -4.45 25.42
N ALA A 328 76.34 -5.36 26.33
CA ALA A 328 75.70 -6.67 26.45
C ALA A 328 74.21 -6.57 26.84
N MET A 329 73.85 -5.66 27.75
CA MET A 329 72.46 -5.36 28.12
C MET A 329 71.66 -4.85 26.92
N ARG A 330 72.21 -3.90 26.14
CA ARG A 330 71.56 -3.36 24.94
C ARG A 330 71.40 -4.41 23.83
N PHE A 331 72.39 -5.28 23.61
CA PHE A 331 72.27 -6.42 22.68
C PHE A 331 71.18 -7.42 23.10
N LYS A 332 71.08 -7.74 24.39
CA LYS A 332 70.02 -8.63 24.90
C LYS A 332 68.63 -8.03 24.66
N ALA A 333 68.43 -6.75 24.98
CA ALA A 333 67.18 -6.05 24.75
C ALA A 333 66.78 -6.01 23.25
N ALA A 334 67.75 -5.81 22.35
CA ALA A 334 67.52 -5.87 20.90
C ALA A 334 67.08 -7.27 20.44
N GLY A 335 67.71 -8.33 20.94
CA GLY A 335 67.30 -9.72 20.66
C GLY A 335 65.90 -10.06 21.16
N GLU A 336 65.54 -9.61 22.37
CA GLU A 336 64.19 -9.76 22.92
C GLU A 336 63.12 -9.02 22.09
N MET A 337 63.44 -7.83 21.57
CA MET A 337 62.54 -7.11 20.65
C MET A 337 62.39 -7.81 19.30
N GLN A 338 63.48 -8.32 18.73
CA GLN A 338 63.43 -9.02 17.44
C GLN A 338 62.62 -10.33 17.52
N MET A 339 62.77 -11.10 18.60
CA MET A 339 61.96 -12.29 18.87
C MET A 339 60.45 -11.98 18.99
N ARG A 340 60.10 -10.81 19.57
CA ARG A 340 58.71 -10.33 19.61
C ARG A 340 58.18 -9.94 18.24
N LEU A 341 59.01 -9.33 17.39
CA LEU A 341 58.67 -8.97 16.01
C LEU A 341 58.38 -10.23 15.17
N GLU A 342 59.28 -11.21 15.21
CA GLU A 342 59.14 -12.48 14.48
C GLU A 342 57.85 -13.23 14.89
N LYS A 343 57.54 -13.30 16.19
CA LYS A 343 56.28 -13.88 16.68
C LYS A 343 55.05 -13.11 16.17
N CYS A 344 55.12 -11.78 16.15
CA CYS A 344 54.02 -10.94 15.66
C CYS A 344 53.77 -11.14 14.15
N GLN A 345 54.84 -11.32 13.37
CA GLN A 345 54.76 -11.65 11.94
C GLN A 345 54.18 -13.06 11.68
N GLU A 346 54.47 -14.04 12.53
CA GLU A 346 53.87 -15.38 12.49
C GLU A 346 52.37 -15.35 12.78
N GLU A 347 51.94 -14.59 13.80
CA GLU A 347 50.52 -14.37 14.10
C GLU A 347 49.79 -13.57 13.01
N LEU A 348 50.50 -12.72 12.25
CA LEU A 348 49.94 -12.03 11.08
C LEU A 348 49.67 -13.02 9.94
N ARG A 349 50.68 -13.82 9.56
CA ARG A 349 50.57 -14.81 8.46
C ARG A 349 49.41 -15.78 8.65
N ARG A 350 49.21 -16.31 9.87
CA ARG A 350 48.06 -17.18 10.18
C ARG A 350 46.71 -16.51 9.98
N ARG A 351 46.59 -15.21 10.30
CA ARG A 351 45.34 -14.46 10.08
C ARG A 351 45.08 -14.19 8.60
N ASP A 352 46.13 -13.96 7.80
CA ASP A 352 45.97 -13.85 6.34
C ASP A 352 45.52 -15.18 5.70
N GLU A 353 46.00 -16.32 6.20
CA GLU A 353 45.53 -17.67 5.82
C GLU A 353 44.05 -17.90 6.21
N GLU A 354 43.65 -17.57 7.45
CA GLU A 354 42.24 -17.61 7.88
C GLU A 354 41.34 -16.71 7.02
N ILE A 355 41.81 -15.51 6.67
CA ILE A 355 41.11 -14.57 5.78
C ILE A 355 40.96 -15.16 4.36
N LEU A 356 41.95 -15.88 3.84
CA LEU A 356 41.88 -16.55 2.54
C LEU A 356 40.81 -17.66 2.52
N ASP A 357 40.81 -18.55 3.51
CA ASP A 357 39.80 -19.61 3.65
C ASP A 357 38.37 -19.05 3.83
N LEU A 358 38.21 -18.03 4.70
CA LEU A 358 36.92 -17.35 4.88
C LEU A 358 36.43 -16.66 3.60
N ASN A 359 37.32 -16.10 2.79
CA ASN A 359 36.97 -15.56 1.47
C ASN A 359 36.57 -16.66 0.48
N GLY A 360 37.25 -17.82 0.49
CA GLY A 360 36.86 -19.00 -0.30
C GLY A 360 35.43 -19.47 0.04
N LYS A 361 35.13 -19.61 1.33
CA LYS A 361 33.79 -19.93 1.85
C LYS A 361 32.76 -18.87 1.47
N LEU A 362 33.12 -17.58 1.52
CA LEU A 362 32.25 -16.47 1.09
C LEU A 362 31.92 -16.54 -0.41
N ILE A 363 32.87 -16.95 -1.26
CA ILE A 363 32.65 -17.14 -2.70
C ILE A 363 31.67 -18.30 -2.95
N GLN A 364 31.85 -19.44 -2.28
CA GLN A 364 30.91 -20.57 -2.38
C GLN A 364 29.48 -20.17 -1.97
N VAL A 365 29.32 -19.45 -0.85
CA VAL A 365 28.00 -18.95 -0.40
C VAL A 365 27.39 -17.96 -1.41
N ARG A 366 28.19 -17.11 -2.06
CA ARG A 366 27.70 -16.23 -3.14
C ARG A 366 27.26 -17.01 -4.38
N GLN A 367 27.94 -18.10 -4.72
CA GLN A 367 27.55 -18.97 -5.84
C GLN A 367 26.23 -19.70 -5.56
N THR A 368 26.05 -20.26 -4.36
CA THR A 368 24.79 -20.95 -4.00
C THR A 368 23.61 -19.98 -3.87
N LEU A 369 23.83 -18.75 -3.39
CA LEU A 369 22.81 -17.69 -3.43
C LEU A 369 22.42 -17.33 -4.86
N SER A 370 23.38 -17.14 -5.77
CA SER A 370 23.11 -16.87 -7.20
C SER A 370 22.30 -17.99 -7.87
N GLN A 371 22.63 -19.25 -7.56
CA GLN A 371 21.85 -20.42 -8.01
C GLN A 371 20.41 -20.38 -7.47
N ARG A 372 20.21 -20.11 -6.16
CA ARG A 372 18.88 -19.97 -5.56
C ARG A 372 18.08 -18.80 -6.15
N ASP A 373 18.71 -17.65 -6.42
CA ASP A 373 18.04 -16.49 -7.04
C ASP A 373 17.54 -16.82 -8.46
N THR A 374 18.33 -17.57 -9.24
CA THR A 374 17.89 -18.05 -10.57
C THR A 374 16.82 -19.14 -10.51
N GLU A 375 16.91 -20.09 -9.58
CA GLU A 375 15.84 -21.07 -9.32
C GLU A 375 14.51 -20.37 -8.94
N ILE A 376 14.55 -19.40 -8.03
CA ILE A 376 13.38 -18.60 -7.61
C ILE A 376 12.79 -17.84 -8.80
N THR A 377 13.63 -17.21 -9.62
CA THR A 377 13.19 -16.48 -10.83
C THR A 377 12.50 -17.41 -11.83
N GLN A 378 13.01 -18.63 -12.04
CA GLN A 378 12.35 -19.63 -12.90
C GLN A 378 11.02 -20.11 -12.33
N LEU A 379 10.92 -20.29 -11.00
CA LEU A 379 9.67 -20.71 -10.35
C LEU A 379 8.59 -19.62 -10.41
N LEU A 380 8.96 -18.35 -10.22
CA LEU A 380 8.05 -17.21 -10.40
C LEU A 380 7.53 -17.13 -11.84
N ASN A 381 8.42 -17.14 -12.84
CA ASN A 381 8.03 -17.10 -14.25
C ASN A 381 7.08 -18.26 -14.64
N ARG A 382 7.28 -19.47 -14.07
CA ARG A 382 6.37 -20.61 -14.28
C ARG A 382 5.01 -20.41 -13.61
N ALA A 383 4.97 -19.85 -12.40
CA ALA A 383 3.73 -19.56 -11.69
C ALA A 383 2.92 -18.47 -12.40
N ASP A 384 3.56 -17.39 -12.84
CA ASP A 384 2.94 -16.30 -13.59
C ASP A 384 2.37 -16.79 -14.93
N GLN A 385 3.11 -17.64 -15.66
CA GLN A 385 2.62 -18.26 -16.90
C GLN A 385 1.38 -19.14 -16.65
N GLN A 386 1.41 -20.02 -15.64
CA GLN A 386 0.26 -20.84 -15.26
C GLN A 386 -0.96 -20.01 -14.82
N LEU A 387 -0.74 -18.86 -14.21
CA LEU A 387 -1.81 -17.95 -13.79
C LEU A 387 -2.39 -17.20 -15.00
N MET A 388 -1.56 -16.74 -15.93
CA MET A 388 -1.99 -16.14 -17.19
C MET A 388 -2.80 -17.09 -18.07
N ASP A 389 -2.39 -18.36 -18.20
CA ASP A 389 -3.12 -19.33 -19.00
C ASP A 389 -4.46 -19.73 -18.35
N ARG A 390 -4.55 -19.71 -17.01
CA ARG A 390 -5.84 -19.84 -16.29
C ARG A 390 -6.74 -18.61 -16.45
N LEU A 391 -6.18 -17.39 -16.50
CA LEU A 391 -6.95 -16.19 -16.79
C LEU A 391 -7.52 -16.23 -18.20
N ARG A 392 -6.72 -16.55 -19.22
CA ARG A 392 -7.19 -16.71 -20.61
C ARG A 392 -8.32 -17.73 -20.73
N ALA A 393 -8.23 -18.87 -20.03
CA ALA A 393 -9.31 -19.86 -19.99
C ALA A 393 -10.58 -19.31 -19.32
N ARG A 394 -10.45 -18.53 -18.24
CA ARG A 394 -11.55 -17.80 -17.58
C ARG A 394 -12.19 -16.74 -18.48
N ASP A 395 -11.39 -16.00 -19.23
CA ASP A 395 -11.88 -14.97 -20.15
C ASP A 395 -12.72 -15.60 -21.27
N ILE A 396 -12.26 -16.72 -21.84
CA ILE A 396 -13.01 -17.51 -22.83
C ILE A 396 -14.30 -18.11 -22.21
N GLU A 397 -14.28 -18.59 -20.97
CA GLU A 397 -15.51 -19.01 -20.27
C GLU A 397 -16.52 -17.84 -20.14
N VAL A 398 -16.05 -16.63 -19.85
CA VAL A 398 -16.90 -15.43 -19.75
C VAL A 398 -17.49 -15.04 -21.11
N GLU A 399 -16.68 -14.96 -22.17
CA GLU A 399 -17.17 -14.64 -23.53
C GLU A 399 -18.26 -15.62 -24.00
N ASN A 400 -18.09 -16.92 -23.73
CA ASN A 400 -19.11 -17.93 -24.04
C ASN A 400 -20.40 -17.73 -23.23
N LEU A 401 -20.29 -17.38 -21.94
CA LEU A 401 -21.46 -17.08 -21.10
C LEU A 401 -22.18 -15.80 -21.53
N GLU A 402 -21.46 -14.78 -22.00
CA GLU A 402 -22.05 -13.56 -22.55
C GLU A 402 -22.76 -13.83 -23.90
N ALA A 403 -22.20 -14.67 -24.77
CA ALA A 403 -22.86 -15.11 -25.99
C ALA A 403 -24.17 -15.86 -25.69
N ILE A 404 -24.17 -16.78 -24.72
CA ILE A 404 -25.39 -17.50 -24.28
C ILE A 404 -26.42 -16.52 -23.69
N LYS A 405 -26.01 -15.61 -22.81
CA LYS A 405 -26.86 -14.57 -22.23
C LYS A 405 -27.51 -13.70 -23.31
N ASN A 406 -26.73 -13.27 -24.31
CA ASN A 406 -27.23 -12.44 -25.41
C ASN A 406 -28.28 -13.20 -26.26
N LYS A 407 -28.05 -14.50 -26.53
CA LYS A 407 -29.07 -15.34 -27.17
C LYS A 407 -30.33 -15.49 -26.32
N MET A 408 -30.20 -15.74 -25.02
CA MET A 408 -31.37 -15.81 -24.13
C MET A 408 -32.17 -14.50 -24.09
N MET A 409 -31.50 -13.35 -24.24
CA MET A 409 -32.17 -12.04 -24.35
C MET A 409 -32.91 -11.87 -25.68
N THR A 410 -32.36 -12.34 -26.81
CA THR A 410 -33.09 -12.32 -28.09
C THR A 410 -34.27 -13.29 -28.10
N ASP A 411 -34.07 -14.52 -27.60
CA ASP A 411 -35.12 -15.54 -27.51
C ASP A 411 -36.28 -15.04 -26.61
N ARG A 412 -35.95 -14.38 -25.49
CA ARG A 412 -36.92 -13.69 -24.62
C ARG A 412 -37.67 -12.58 -25.36
N ALA A 413 -36.99 -11.72 -26.11
CA ALA A 413 -37.62 -10.62 -26.84
C ALA A 413 -38.60 -11.10 -27.92
N VAL A 414 -38.32 -12.25 -28.54
CA VAL A 414 -39.23 -12.94 -29.48
C VAL A 414 -40.44 -13.52 -28.74
N LEU A 415 -40.25 -14.19 -27.60
CA LEU A 415 -41.39 -14.67 -26.79
C LEU A 415 -42.27 -13.51 -26.29
N GLU A 416 -41.67 -12.38 -25.90
CA GLU A 416 -42.40 -11.18 -25.51
C GLU A 416 -43.14 -10.49 -26.67
N SER A 417 -42.75 -10.68 -27.94
CA SER A 417 -43.54 -10.22 -29.09
C SER A 417 -44.68 -11.18 -29.43
N ILE A 418 -44.44 -12.50 -29.40
CA ILE A 418 -45.47 -13.53 -29.62
C ILE A 418 -46.61 -13.38 -28.59
N ILE A 419 -46.28 -13.29 -27.30
CA ILE A 419 -47.27 -13.14 -26.22
C ILE A 419 -48.10 -11.84 -26.37
N ARG A 420 -47.50 -10.76 -26.88
CA ARG A 420 -48.23 -9.51 -27.16
C ARG A 420 -49.19 -9.65 -28.35
N ASN A 421 -48.77 -10.35 -29.40
CA ASN A 421 -49.61 -10.58 -30.58
C ASN A 421 -50.78 -11.53 -30.26
N GLU A 422 -50.53 -12.63 -29.55
CA GLU A 422 -51.60 -13.52 -29.08
C GLU A 422 -52.61 -12.82 -28.17
N ARG A 423 -52.16 -11.92 -27.28
CA ARG A 423 -53.08 -11.15 -26.43
C ARG A 423 -53.96 -10.23 -27.26
N LYS A 424 -53.39 -9.47 -28.20
CA LYS A 424 -54.17 -8.62 -29.12
C LYS A 424 -55.20 -9.42 -29.90
N GLN A 425 -54.81 -10.54 -30.50
CA GLN A 425 -55.74 -11.37 -31.25
C GLN A 425 -56.90 -11.86 -30.38
N ARG A 426 -56.63 -12.32 -29.14
CA ARG A 426 -57.69 -12.73 -28.21
C ARG A 426 -58.53 -11.56 -27.68
N GLU A 427 -57.96 -10.37 -27.54
CA GLU A 427 -58.69 -9.14 -27.20
C GLU A 427 -59.62 -8.72 -28.36
N GLU A 428 -59.16 -8.84 -29.62
CA GLU A 428 -59.97 -8.62 -30.83
C GLU A 428 -61.10 -9.67 -30.95
N GLU A 429 -60.78 -10.97 -30.86
CA GLU A 429 -61.77 -12.07 -30.84
C GLU A 429 -62.81 -11.91 -29.71
N PHE A 430 -62.39 -11.47 -28.52
CA PHE A 430 -63.29 -11.22 -27.40
C PHE A 430 -64.19 -10.00 -27.66
N ASN A 431 -63.65 -8.89 -28.17
CA ASN A 431 -64.45 -7.71 -28.50
C ASN A 431 -65.50 -8.00 -29.58
N ASP A 432 -65.16 -8.78 -30.61
CA ASP A 432 -66.10 -9.23 -31.63
C ASP A 432 -67.19 -10.14 -31.03
N MET A 433 -66.83 -11.05 -30.12
CA MET A 433 -67.81 -11.88 -29.41
C MET A 433 -68.75 -11.03 -28.53
N ASP A 434 -68.22 -10.06 -27.81
CA ASP A 434 -68.97 -9.15 -26.94
C ASP A 434 -69.94 -8.25 -27.76
N ALA A 435 -69.50 -7.77 -28.93
CA ALA A 435 -70.35 -7.05 -29.88
C ALA A 435 -71.48 -7.94 -30.43
N ASN A 436 -71.18 -9.20 -30.78
CA ASN A 436 -72.19 -10.18 -31.21
C ASN A 436 -73.19 -10.54 -30.11
N ILE A 437 -72.77 -10.57 -28.83
CA ILE A 437 -73.68 -10.77 -27.69
C ILE A 437 -74.61 -9.56 -27.55
N ARG A 438 -74.09 -8.33 -27.51
CA ARG A 438 -74.89 -7.11 -27.41
C ARG A 438 -75.93 -6.99 -28.53
N ALA A 439 -75.55 -7.28 -29.77
CA ALA A 439 -76.47 -7.28 -30.91
C ALA A 439 -77.58 -8.35 -30.79
N ARG A 440 -77.32 -9.49 -30.13
CA ARG A 440 -78.34 -10.49 -29.81
C ARG A 440 -79.24 -10.04 -28.66
N ASP A 441 -78.69 -9.44 -27.61
CA ASP A 441 -79.46 -8.91 -26.48
C ASP A 441 -80.41 -7.79 -26.92
N ASP A 442 -79.95 -6.88 -27.78
CA ASP A 442 -80.79 -5.83 -28.36
C ASP A 442 -81.89 -6.41 -29.26
N ARG A 443 -81.59 -7.47 -30.03
CA ARG A 443 -82.61 -8.19 -30.81
C ARG A 443 -83.59 -8.97 -29.92
N ILE A 444 -83.16 -9.46 -28.76
CA ILE A 444 -84.04 -10.09 -27.77
C ILE A 444 -85.00 -9.04 -27.18
N LYS A 445 -84.51 -7.85 -26.81
CA LYS A 445 -85.36 -6.73 -26.36
C LYS A 445 -86.42 -6.38 -27.40
N GLU A 446 -86.00 -6.16 -28.65
CA GLU A 446 -86.92 -5.82 -29.76
C GLU A 446 -87.99 -6.92 -29.97
N LEU A 447 -87.63 -8.20 -29.82
CA LEU A 447 -88.58 -9.31 -29.91
C LEU A 447 -89.52 -9.39 -28.70
N SER A 448 -89.05 -9.07 -27.49
CA SER A 448 -89.88 -8.96 -26.28
C SER A 448 -90.87 -7.79 -26.39
N GLU A 449 -90.41 -6.60 -26.78
CA GLU A 449 -91.27 -5.42 -27.00
C GLU A 449 -92.37 -5.70 -28.03
N ARG A 450 -92.01 -6.36 -29.15
CA ARG A 450 -92.98 -6.82 -30.15
C ARG A 450 -93.97 -7.85 -29.60
N LEU A 451 -93.54 -8.74 -28.70
CA LEU A 451 -94.39 -9.75 -28.06
C LEU A 451 -95.36 -9.11 -27.08
N ASP A 452 -94.88 -8.19 -26.24
CA ASP A 452 -95.69 -7.40 -25.31
C ASP A 452 -96.72 -6.54 -26.07
N GLU A 453 -96.34 -5.95 -27.22
CA GLU A 453 -97.28 -5.30 -28.13
C GLU A 453 -98.36 -6.25 -28.65
N GLN A 454 -98.03 -7.47 -29.08
CA GLN A 454 -99.04 -8.43 -29.52
C GLN A 454 -99.94 -8.87 -28.37
N LEU A 455 -99.39 -9.06 -27.17
CA LEU A 455 -100.14 -9.46 -25.97
C LEU A 455 -101.13 -8.35 -25.56
N HIS A 456 -100.71 -7.08 -25.56
CA HIS A 456 -101.60 -5.94 -25.35
C HIS A 456 -102.70 -5.84 -26.42
N ARG A 457 -102.40 -6.15 -27.69
CA ARG A 457 -103.40 -6.19 -28.77
C ARG A 457 -104.40 -7.33 -28.56
N CYS A 458 -103.95 -8.52 -28.16
CA CYS A 458 -104.81 -9.64 -27.80
C CYS A 458 -105.74 -9.29 -26.63
N GLU A 459 -105.20 -8.78 -25.52
CA GLU A 459 -105.99 -8.31 -24.39
C GLU A 459 -107.02 -7.23 -24.80
N ALA A 460 -106.64 -6.30 -25.68
CA ALA A 460 -107.55 -5.27 -26.17
C ALA A 460 -108.67 -5.86 -27.06
N ILE A 461 -108.38 -6.88 -27.87
CA ILE A 461 -109.38 -7.61 -28.66
C ILE A 461 -110.33 -8.38 -27.73
N GLU A 462 -109.81 -9.09 -26.72
CA GLU A 462 -110.61 -9.81 -25.73
C GLU A 462 -111.52 -8.88 -24.92
N LYS A 463 -110.99 -7.75 -24.42
CA LYS A 463 -111.76 -6.72 -23.69
C LYS A 463 -112.85 -6.09 -24.57
N ASN A 464 -112.58 -5.87 -25.85
CA ASN A 464 -113.59 -5.37 -26.79
C ASN A 464 -114.65 -6.43 -27.12
N LEU A 465 -114.26 -7.69 -27.35
CA LEU A 465 -115.16 -8.78 -27.69
C LEU A 465 -116.10 -9.12 -26.53
N THR A 466 -115.56 -9.26 -25.33
CA THR A 466 -116.35 -9.49 -24.10
C THR A 466 -117.30 -8.32 -23.81
N ALA A 467 -116.86 -7.07 -24.01
CA ALA A 467 -117.74 -5.91 -23.88
C ALA A 467 -118.85 -5.88 -24.95
N GLU A 468 -118.55 -6.25 -26.20
CA GLU A 468 -119.57 -6.30 -27.26
C GLU A 468 -120.59 -7.43 -27.01
N MET A 469 -120.12 -8.63 -26.66
CA MET A 469 -121.00 -9.75 -26.32
C MET A 469 -121.85 -9.44 -25.08
N SER A 470 -121.31 -8.74 -24.08
CA SER A 470 -122.07 -8.28 -22.91
C SER A 470 -123.18 -7.28 -23.28
N ARG A 471 -122.92 -6.36 -24.23
CA ARG A 471 -123.96 -5.47 -24.79
C ARG A 471 -125.03 -6.25 -25.55
N ARG A 472 -124.63 -7.25 -26.36
CA ARG A 472 -125.55 -8.13 -27.11
C ARG A 472 -126.41 -9.00 -26.18
N LEU A 473 -125.86 -9.47 -25.06
CA LEU A 473 -126.59 -10.15 -23.99
C LEU A 473 -127.63 -9.21 -23.38
N SER A 474 -127.20 -8.06 -22.84
CA SER A 474 -128.11 -7.10 -22.20
C SER A 474 -129.24 -6.61 -23.13
N SER A 475 -128.96 -6.42 -24.43
CA SER A 475 -129.99 -6.08 -25.42
C SER A 475 -130.99 -7.23 -25.67
N ARG A 476 -130.56 -8.48 -25.57
CA ARG A 476 -131.43 -9.67 -25.64
C ARG A 476 -132.20 -9.90 -24.34
N ASP A 477 -131.62 -9.62 -23.18
CA ASP A 477 -132.32 -9.60 -21.90
C ASP A 477 -133.46 -8.57 -21.91
N MET A 478 -133.24 -7.37 -22.45
CA MET A 478 -134.29 -6.36 -22.64
C MET A 478 -135.37 -6.80 -23.63
N GLU A 479 -135.01 -7.52 -24.71
CA GLU A 479 -135.99 -8.11 -25.64
C GLU A 479 -136.86 -9.17 -24.94
N ILE A 480 -136.23 -10.07 -24.18
CA ILE A 480 -136.91 -11.12 -23.40
C ILE A 480 -137.82 -10.49 -22.35
N GLN A 481 -137.35 -9.50 -21.58
CA GLN A 481 -138.17 -8.79 -20.58
C GLN A 481 -139.39 -8.12 -21.23
N SER A 482 -139.21 -7.45 -22.37
CA SER A 482 -140.30 -6.81 -23.13
C SER A 482 -141.34 -7.84 -23.61
N LYS A 483 -140.89 -9.00 -24.14
CA LYS A 483 -141.79 -10.09 -24.53
C LYS A 483 -142.47 -10.73 -23.32
N SER A 484 -141.78 -10.93 -22.21
CA SER A 484 -142.35 -11.43 -20.95
C SER A 484 -143.46 -10.53 -20.42
N SER A 485 -143.23 -9.21 -20.32
CA SER A 485 -144.28 -8.26 -19.91
C SER A 485 -145.46 -8.21 -20.91
N LYS A 486 -145.22 -8.45 -22.21
CA LYS A 486 -146.31 -8.57 -23.19
C LYS A 486 -147.09 -9.89 -23.05
N ILE A 487 -146.43 -10.98 -22.72
CA ILE A 487 -147.03 -12.28 -22.36
C ILE A 487 -147.86 -12.13 -21.08
N GLU A 488 -147.38 -11.41 -20.07
CA GLU A 488 -148.14 -11.08 -18.85
C GLU A 488 -149.39 -10.24 -19.16
N GLU A 489 -149.26 -9.18 -19.96
CA GLU A 489 -150.39 -8.35 -20.40
C GLU A 489 -151.46 -9.17 -21.16
N LEU A 490 -151.02 -10.04 -22.08
CA LEU A 490 -151.91 -10.92 -22.83
C LEU A 490 -152.53 -12.02 -21.96
N THR A 491 -151.78 -12.55 -20.98
CA THR A 491 -152.28 -13.55 -20.01
C THR A 491 -153.30 -12.93 -19.07
N SER A 492 -153.08 -11.69 -18.62
CA SER A 492 -154.06 -10.90 -17.87
C SER A 492 -155.32 -10.64 -18.68
N LYS A 493 -155.19 -10.21 -19.95
CA LYS A 493 -156.34 -10.03 -20.85
C LYS A 493 -157.11 -11.33 -21.15
N LEU A 494 -156.41 -12.45 -21.31
CA LEU A 494 -157.03 -13.77 -21.45
C LEU A 494 -157.76 -14.20 -20.17
N SER A 495 -157.19 -13.92 -19.00
CA SER A 495 -157.84 -14.15 -17.70
C SER A 495 -159.11 -13.30 -17.55
N MET A 496 -159.06 -12.00 -17.92
CA MET A 496 -160.23 -11.13 -17.94
C MET A 496 -161.32 -11.62 -18.91
N LEU A 497 -160.95 -12.01 -20.14
CA LEU A 497 -161.90 -12.57 -21.11
C LEU A 497 -162.48 -13.91 -20.64
N GLN A 498 -161.68 -14.76 -20.01
CA GLN A 498 -162.13 -16.03 -19.44
C GLN A 498 -163.06 -15.82 -18.23
N ALA A 499 -162.83 -14.78 -17.43
CA ALA A 499 -163.74 -14.34 -16.38
C ALA A 499 -165.04 -13.76 -16.98
N GLN A 500 -164.98 -12.99 -18.06
CA GLN A 500 -166.16 -12.47 -18.77
C GLN A 500 -167.00 -13.59 -19.40
N MET A 501 -166.37 -14.61 -20.00
CA MET A 501 -167.07 -15.82 -20.47
C MET A 501 -167.68 -16.61 -19.31
N SER A 502 -167.03 -16.65 -18.14
CA SER A 502 -167.60 -17.26 -16.93
C SER A 502 -168.76 -16.46 -16.33
N SER A 503 -168.77 -15.12 -16.44
CA SER A 503 -169.85 -14.26 -15.93
C SER A 503 -171.08 -14.19 -16.84
N ASN A 504 -170.93 -14.45 -18.15
CA ASN A 504 -172.04 -14.53 -19.12
C ASN A 504 -172.90 -15.81 -18.97
N GLY A 505 -172.88 -16.46 -17.80
CA GLY A 505 -173.57 -17.72 -17.49
C GLY A 505 -175.10 -17.66 -17.41
N ALA A 506 -175.75 -16.58 -17.88
CA ALA A 506 -177.20 -16.53 -18.10
C ALA A 506 -177.60 -15.38 -19.06
N GLY A 507 -178.27 -15.70 -20.18
CA GLY A 507 -179.19 -14.74 -20.85
C GLY A 507 -178.62 -13.77 -21.89
N ALA A 508 -177.54 -14.09 -22.61
CA ALA A 508 -177.04 -13.29 -23.74
C ALA A 508 -177.14 -14.01 -25.10
N SER A 509 -177.22 -13.26 -26.21
CA SER A 509 -177.48 -13.80 -27.56
C SER A 509 -176.26 -14.47 -28.22
N SER A 510 -176.52 -15.46 -29.08
CA SER A 510 -175.49 -16.37 -29.63
C SER A 510 -174.36 -15.67 -30.41
N GLN A 511 -174.65 -14.59 -31.13
CA GLN A 511 -173.64 -13.82 -31.88
C GLN A 511 -172.64 -13.10 -30.95
N GLY A 512 -173.02 -12.74 -29.72
CA GLY A 512 -172.14 -12.07 -28.77
C GLY A 512 -171.06 -13.01 -28.20
N ASN A 513 -171.46 -14.22 -27.82
CA ASN A 513 -170.52 -15.22 -27.31
C ASN A 513 -169.55 -15.73 -28.39
N GLU A 514 -169.99 -15.87 -29.65
CA GLU A 514 -169.06 -16.23 -30.74
C GLU A 514 -167.95 -15.19 -30.94
N ALA A 515 -168.26 -13.89 -30.88
CA ALA A 515 -167.27 -12.84 -31.04
C ALA A 515 -166.22 -12.86 -29.90
N LEU A 516 -166.68 -13.00 -28.65
CA LEU A 516 -165.80 -13.16 -27.48
C LEU A 516 -164.92 -14.42 -27.59
N GLN A 517 -165.49 -15.54 -28.03
CA GLN A 517 -164.79 -16.81 -28.11
C GLN A 517 -163.76 -16.84 -29.25
N ARG A 518 -164.04 -16.18 -30.40
CA ARG A 518 -163.03 -15.95 -31.45
C ARG A 518 -161.88 -15.07 -30.93
N GLY A 519 -162.19 -13.94 -30.29
CA GLY A 519 -161.18 -13.04 -29.72
C GLY A 519 -160.29 -13.72 -28.66
N TYR A 520 -160.89 -14.55 -27.80
CA TYR A 520 -160.13 -15.37 -26.83
C TYR A 520 -159.21 -16.40 -27.54
N VAL A 521 -159.68 -17.07 -28.60
CA VAL A 521 -158.87 -18.02 -29.37
C VAL A 521 -157.71 -17.31 -30.10
N GLU A 522 -157.96 -16.16 -30.72
CA GLU A 522 -156.93 -15.36 -31.41
C GLU A 522 -155.86 -14.85 -30.45
N LEU A 523 -156.27 -14.26 -29.31
CA LEU A 523 -155.35 -13.83 -28.25
C LEU A 523 -154.57 -15.00 -27.63
N LYS A 524 -155.20 -16.18 -27.50
CA LYS A 524 -154.53 -17.40 -27.02
C LYS A 524 -153.50 -17.92 -28.02
N GLN A 525 -153.79 -17.87 -29.32
CA GLN A 525 -152.82 -18.19 -30.37
C GLN A 525 -151.69 -17.15 -30.48
N GLN A 526 -151.97 -15.87 -30.18
CA GLN A 526 -150.95 -14.82 -30.15
C GLN A 526 -150.02 -15.00 -28.94
N ASN A 527 -150.58 -15.22 -27.75
CA ASN A 527 -149.81 -15.45 -26.53
C ASN A 527 -148.98 -16.75 -26.62
N HIS A 528 -149.55 -17.84 -27.16
CA HIS A 528 -148.81 -19.08 -27.35
C HIS A 528 -147.63 -18.94 -28.34
N ARG A 529 -147.79 -18.14 -29.41
CA ARG A 529 -146.67 -17.81 -30.32
C ARG A 529 -145.58 -17.00 -29.62
N LEU A 530 -145.95 -15.98 -28.84
CA LEU A 530 -144.97 -15.20 -28.06
C LEU A 530 -144.25 -16.04 -27.01
N LEU A 531 -144.94 -16.96 -26.32
CA LEU A 531 -144.32 -17.92 -25.39
C LEU A 531 -143.28 -18.82 -26.09
N GLN A 532 -143.59 -19.34 -27.28
CA GLN A 532 -142.63 -20.12 -28.08
C GLN A 532 -141.42 -19.28 -28.51
N GLU A 533 -141.64 -18.05 -28.98
CA GLU A 533 -140.56 -17.13 -29.34
C GLU A 533 -139.66 -16.79 -28.14
N ASN A 534 -140.24 -16.57 -26.96
CA ASN A 534 -139.49 -16.17 -25.77
C ASN A 534 -138.60 -17.31 -25.26
N ALA A 535 -139.12 -18.53 -25.19
CA ALA A 535 -138.34 -19.71 -24.81
C ALA A 535 -137.16 -19.98 -25.79
N ILE A 536 -137.34 -19.68 -27.09
CA ILE A 536 -136.26 -19.74 -28.08
C ILE A 536 -135.20 -18.64 -27.84
N LEU A 537 -135.62 -17.44 -27.42
CA LEU A 537 -134.70 -16.35 -27.07
C LEU A 537 -133.94 -16.62 -25.77
N GLU A 538 -134.60 -17.11 -24.72
CA GLU A 538 -133.98 -17.52 -23.44
C GLU A 538 -132.94 -18.62 -23.64
N SER A 539 -133.25 -19.64 -24.45
CA SER A 539 -132.29 -20.70 -24.82
C SER A 539 -131.08 -20.14 -25.57
N ARG A 540 -131.30 -19.22 -26.51
CA ARG A 540 -130.23 -18.51 -27.22
C ARG A 540 -129.39 -17.62 -26.30
N LEU A 541 -130.01 -16.94 -25.33
CA LEU A 541 -129.32 -16.14 -24.32
C LEU A 541 -128.44 -17.02 -23.42
N SER A 542 -128.96 -18.12 -22.89
CA SER A 542 -128.20 -19.09 -22.08
C SER A 542 -126.97 -19.63 -22.82
N ASN A 543 -127.10 -19.90 -24.13
CA ASN A 543 -125.97 -20.33 -24.96
C ASN A 543 -124.95 -19.22 -25.23
N MET A 544 -125.38 -17.95 -25.37
CA MET A 544 -124.46 -16.81 -25.50
C MET A 544 -123.75 -16.48 -24.17
N ALA A 545 -124.42 -16.59 -23.03
CA ALA A 545 -123.82 -16.36 -21.71
C ALA A 545 -122.69 -17.38 -21.43
N ARG A 546 -122.90 -18.66 -21.81
CA ARG A 546 -121.89 -19.73 -21.81
C ARG A 546 -120.81 -19.62 -22.91
N ALA A 547 -120.80 -18.54 -23.68
CA ALA A 547 -119.75 -18.20 -24.63
C ALA A 547 -119.06 -16.85 -24.30
N VAL A 548 -119.43 -16.21 -23.19
CA VAL A 548 -118.80 -15.01 -22.63
C VAL A 548 -118.05 -15.32 -21.33
N SER A 549 -118.53 -16.34 -20.60
CA SER A 549 -117.79 -17.02 -19.52
C SER A 549 -116.97 -18.20 -20.06
#